data_AF-A0A8I0LA65-F1
#
_entry.id   AF-A0A8I0LA65-F1
#
_cell.length_a   1.000
_cell.length_b   1.000
_cell.length_c   1.000
_cell.angle_alpha   90.00
_cell.angle_beta   90.00
_cell.angle_gamma   90.00
#
_symmetry.space_group_name_H-M   'P 1'
#
loop_
_entity.id
_entity.type
_entity.pdbx_description
1 polymer ?
#
loop_
_entity_poly.entity_id
_entity_poly.type
_entity_poly.pdbx_seq_one_letter_code
_entity_poly.pdbx_strand_id
1 'polypeptide(L)'
;DLSFIAEDLGYTTPGVRALLADSGLPGMKVLQFAFDAHGESDFLPHKCTRNSVCYIGTHDNDTVKGWLETVSAADRKFAERYM
;
A
#
# COMPACT_ATOMS: atom_id res chain seq x y z
N ASP A 1 5.20 26.35 9.00
CA ASP A 1 5.21 25.44 7.84
C ASP A 1 4.22 24.31 8.06
N LEU A 2 3.56 23.87 7.00
CA LEU A 2 2.64 22.74 7.00
C LEU A 2 3.21 21.63 6.12
N SER A 3 3.16 20.40 6.62
CA SER A 3 3.57 19.22 5.87
C SER A 3 2.35 18.35 5.62
N PHE A 4 2.23 17.85 4.39
CA PHE A 4 1.10 17.06 3.95
C PHE A 4 1.57 15.68 3.46
N ILE A 5 0.67 14.69 3.59
CA ILE A 5 0.78 13.37 2.98
C ILE A 5 -0.47 13.21 2.14
N ALA A 6 -0.33 12.74 0.90
CA ALA A 6 -1.46 12.45 0.05
C ALA A 6 -1.96 11.03 0.31
N GLU A 7 -3.22 10.91 0.71
CA GLU A 7 -3.94 9.65 0.65
C GLU A 7 -4.36 9.42 -0.81
N ASP A 8 -3.62 8.58 -1.52
CA ASP A 8 -3.77 8.28 -2.95
C ASP A 8 -4.19 6.82 -3.19
N LEU A 9 -4.90 6.21 -2.23
CA LEU A 9 -5.34 4.83 -2.31
C LEU A 9 -6.62 4.69 -3.15
N GLY A 10 -6.97 3.45 -3.50
CA GLY A 10 -8.19 3.15 -4.25
C GLY A 10 -8.15 3.62 -5.70
N TYR A 11 -9.22 4.29 -6.16
CA TYR A 11 -9.36 4.69 -7.56
C TYR A 11 -8.63 6.00 -7.85
N THR A 12 -7.49 5.89 -8.55
CA THR A 12 -6.71 7.04 -9.01
C THR A 12 -6.80 7.19 -10.53
N THR A 13 -7.15 8.41 -10.98
CA THR A 13 -7.10 8.75 -12.41
C THR A 13 -5.69 9.21 -12.80
N PRO A 14 -5.34 9.22 -14.10
CA PRO A 14 -4.07 9.80 -14.56
C PRO A 14 -3.85 11.24 -14.09
N GLY A 15 -4.92 12.04 -13.98
CA GLY A 15 -4.86 13.41 -13.48
C GLY A 15 -4.48 13.50 -12.00
N VAL A 16 -5.01 12.59 -11.17
CA VAL A 16 -4.63 12.52 -9.75
C VAL A 16 -3.16 12.12 -9.59
N ARG A 17 -2.68 11.17 -10.39
CA ARG A 17 -1.26 10.76 -10.38
C ARG A 17 -0.33 11.90 -10.82
N ALA A 18 -0.72 12.67 -11.82
CA ALA A 18 0.02 13.86 -12.26
C ALA A 18 0.05 14.93 -11.15
N LEU A 19 -1.10 15.22 -10.52
CA LEU A 19 -1.18 16.19 -9.42
C LEU A 19 -0.27 15.78 -8.25
N LEU A 20 -0.27 14.50 -7.87
CA LEU A 20 0.61 14.02 -6.81
C LEU A 20 2.08 14.21 -7.17
N ALA A 21 2.47 13.82 -8.38
CA ALA A 21 3.85 13.98 -8.86
C ALA A 21 4.29 15.46 -8.88
N ASP A 22 3.44 16.35 -9.41
CA ASP A 22 3.72 17.79 -9.52
C ASP A 22 3.76 18.48 -8.16
N SER A 23 2.97 17.99 -7.19
CA SER A 23 2.94 18.53 -5.83
C SER A 23 4.19 18.19 -5.00
N GLY A 24 4.93 17.15 -5.37
CA GLY A 24 6.07 16.63 -4.61
C GLY A 24 5.70 15.99 -3.26
N LEU A 25 4.40 15.85 -2.96
CA LEU A 25 3.93 15.25 -1.70
C LEU A 25 4.21 13.73 -1.67
N PRO A 26 4.50 13.15 -0.49
CA PRO A 26 4.57 11.72 -0.36
C PRO A 26 3.17 11.11 -0.48
N GLY A 27 3.05 10.05 -1.29
CA GLY A 27 1.85 9.20 -1.34
C GLY A 27 1.85 8.14 -0.23
N MET A 28 0.84 7.27 -0.24
CA MET A 28 0.68 6.19 0.74
C MET A 28 0.91 4.81 0.12
N LYS A 29 1.47 3.90 0.93
CA LYS A 29 1.59 2.48 0.61
C LYS A 29 1.06 1.65 1.79
N VAL A 30 0.27 0.61 1.52
CA VAL A 30 -0.35 -0.23 2.56
C VAL A 30 0.00 -1.69 2.31
N LEU A 31 0.80 -2.28 3.20
CA LEU A 31 1.33 -3.64 3.02
C LEU A 31 0.27 -4.74 3.06
N GLN A 32 -0.86 -4.54 3.75
CA GLN A 32 -1.98 -5.48 3.68
C GLN A 32 -2.57 -5.64 2.27
N PHE A 33 -2.29 -4.71 1.34
CA PHE A 33 -2.67 -4.80 -0.07
C PHE A 33 -1.55 -5.37 -0.97
N ALA A 34 -0.39 -5.72 -0.41
CA ALA A 34 0.81 -6.09 -1.16
C ALA A 34 0.81 -7.55 -1.64
N PHE A 35 0.19 -8.45 -0.88
CA PHE A 35 0.42 -9.89 -1.01
C PHE A 35 -0.74 -10.64 -1.67
N ASP A 36 -1.29 -10.10 -2.76
CA ASP A 36 -2.21 -10.83 -3.64
C ASP A 36 -1.41 -11.84 -4.49
N ALA A 37 -1.69 -13.14 -4.33
CA ALA A 37 -1.01 -14.21 -5.05
C ALA A 37 -1.37 -14.27 -6.55
N HIS A 38 -2.40 -13.55 -6.99
CA HIS A 38 -2.93 -13.60 -8.36
C HIS A 38 -2.50 -12.42 -9.24
N GLY A 39 -1.83 -11.41 -8.67
CA GLY A 39 -1.44 -10.20 -9.40
C GLY A 39 -0.15 -9.59 -8.88
N GLU A 40 0.37 -8.62 -9.65
CA GLU A 40 1.45 -7.78 -9.15
C GLU A 40 0.87 -6.55 -8.44
N SER A 41 1.18 -6.39 -7.15
CA SER A 41 0.73 -5.24 -6.35
C SER A 41 1.77 -4.12 -6.32
N ASP A 42 1.32 -2.88 -6.54
CA ASP A 42 2.10 -1.64 -6.37
C ASP A 42 2.49 -1.36 -4.90
N PHE A 43 1.99 -2.18 -3.97
CA PHE A 43 2.26 -2.10 -2.53
C PHE A 43 3.36 -3.06 -2.07
N LEU A 44 3.92 -3.89 -2.96
CA LEU A 44 5.06 -4.73 -2.64
C LEU A 44 6.25 -3.87 -2.17
N PRO A 45 6.98 -4.26 -1.11
CA PRO A 45 8.06 -3.45 -0.55
C PRO A 45 9.10 -2.95 -1.56
N HIS A 46 9.45 -3.74 -2.58
CA HIS A 46 10.43 -3.33 -3.60
C HIS A 46 9.88 -2.31 -4.62
N LYS A 47 8.55 -2.12 -4.68
CA LYS A 47 7.87 -1.13 -5.52
C LYS A 47 7.50 0.15 -4.76
N CYS A 48 7.66 0.18 -3.43
CA CYS A 48 7.45 1.39 -2.65
C CYS A 48 8.47 2.46 -3.04
N THR A 49 7.99 3.61 -3.50
CA THR A 49 8.83 4.73 -3.89
C THR A 49 9.40 5.42 -2.65
N ARG A 50 10.57 6.04 -2.79
CA ARG A 50 11.22 6.76 -1.67
C ARG A 50 10.36 7.90 -1.12
N ASN A 51 9.58 8.55 -1.98
CA ASN A 51 8.64 9.61 -1.59
C ASN A 51 7.25 9.01 -1.29
N SER A 52 7.19 8.13 -0.30
CA SER A 52 5.93 7.58 0.18
C SER A 52 6.00 7.29 1.68
N VAL A 53 4.84 7.15 2.31
CA VAL A 53 4.71 6.68 3.68
C VAL A 53 4.11 5.28 3.63
N CYS A 54 4.88 4.30 4.11
CA CYS A 54 4.49 2.90 4.10
C CYS A 54 3.89 2.52 5.46
N TYR A 55 2.65 2.04 5.42
CA TYR A 55 1.90 1.55 6.57
C TYR A 55 1.74 0.04 6.46
N ILE A 56 1.62 -0.63 7.60
CA ILE A 56 1.20 -2.04 7.58
C ILE A 56 -0.28 -2.11 7.19
N GLY A 57 -1.11 -1.31 7.85
CA GLY A 57 -2.54 -1.07 7.60
C GLY A 57 -2.94 0.33 8.08
N THR A 58 -4.10 0.82 7.68
CA THR A 58 -4.72 2.06 8.18
C THR A 58 -5.78 1.74 9.26
N HIS A 59 -6.51 2.75 9.72
CA HIS A 59 -7.64 2.57 10.63
C HIS A 59 -8.87 1.91 9.96
N ASP A 60 -8.91 1.86 8.63
CA ASP A 60 -9.95 1.15 7.86
C ASP A 60 -9.62 -0.34 7.67
N ASN A 61 -8.40 -0.75 8.01
CA ASN A 61 -7.95 -2.12 7.92
C ASN A 61 -8.12 -2.85 9.25
N ASP A 62 -8.25 -4.18 9.18
CA ASP A 62 -8.10 -5.01 10.38
C ASP A 62 -6.66 -4.89 10.91
N THR A 63 -6.50 -5.23 12.19
CA THR A 63 -5.20 -5.49 12.78
C THR A 63 -4.43 -6.52 11.94
N VAL A 64 -3.10 -6.44 11.97
CA VAL A 64 -2.24 -7.40 11.24
C VAL A 64 -2.55 -8.84 11.63
N LYS A 65 -2.88 -9.08 12.91
CA LYS A 65 -3.26 -10.40 13.40
C LYS A 65 -4.59 -10.85 12.79
N GLY A 66 -5.63 -10.00 12.80
CA GLY A 66 -6.92 -10.32 12.20
C GLY A 66 -6.84 -10.54 10.69
N TRP A 67 -6.02 -9.73 9.99
CA TRP A 67 -5.70 -9.95 8.57
C TRP A 67 -5.04 -11.32 8.34
N LEU A 68 -4.02 -11.70 9.11
CA LEU A 68 -3.36 -13.01 8.98
C LEU A 68 -4.28 -14.21 9.22
N GLU A 69 -5.31 -14.03 10.05
CA GLU A 69 -6.30 -15.06 10.37
C GLU A 69 -7.38 -15.21 9.29
N THR A 70 -7.61 -14.17 8.48
CA THR A 70 -8.72 -14.09 7.51
C THR A 70 -8.28 -14.11 6.05
N VAL A 71 -7.04 -13.74 5.74
CA VAL A 71 -6.48 -13.73 4.39
C VAL A 71 -6.43 -15.14 3.80
N SER A 72 -6.47 -15.25 2.46
CA SER A 72 -6.39 -16.54 1.79
C SER A 72 -5.07 -17.28 2.08
N ALA A 73 -5.08 -18.61 2.06
CA ALA A 73 -3.87 -19.40 2.27
C ALA A 73 -2.78 -19.13 1.21
N ALA A 74 -3.18 -18.77 -0.02
CA ALA A 74 -2.26 -18.44 -1.10
C ALA A 74 -1.54 -17.12 -0.83
N ASP A 75 -2.29 -16.08 -0.47
CA ASP A 75 -1.77 -14.75 -0.15
C ASP A 75 -0.88 -14.79 1.10
N ARG A 76 -1.30 -15.53 2.12
CA ARG A 76 -0.49 -15.75 3.32
C ARG A 76 0.84 -16.40 2.99
N LYS A 77 0.83 -17.47 2.19
CA LYS A 77 2.05 -18.16 1.75
C LYS A 77 2.93 -17.25 0.90
N PHE A 78 2.34 -16.38 0.09
CA PHE A 78 3.08 -15.39 -0.67
C PHE A 78 3.77 -14.39 0.25
N ALA A 79 3.05 -13.83 1.23
CA ALA A 79 3.62 -12.93 2.24
C ALA A 79 4.76 -13.59 3.04
N GLU A 80 4.57 -14.82 3.50
CA GLU A 80 5.57 -15.60 4.24
C GLU A 80 6.83 -15.91 3.41
N ARG A 81 6.69 -16.12 2.09
CA ARG A 81 7.83 -16.36 1.20
C ARG A 81 8.59 -15.06 0.86
N TYR A 82 7.89 -13.94 0.89
CA TYR A 82 8.45 -12.64 0.50
C TYR A 82 9.32 -12.04 1.62
N MET A 83 9.01 -12.34 2.89
CA MET A 83 9.72 -11.86 4.08
C MET A 83 10.83 -12.81 4.53
#